data_AF-A0AAU5VR05-F1
#
_entry.id   AF-A0AAU5VR05-F1
#
_cell.length_a   1.000
_cell.length_b   1.000
_cell.length_c   1.000
_cell.angle_alpha   90.00
_cell.angle_beta   90.00
_cell.angle_gamma   90.00
#
_symmetry.space_group_name_H-M   'P 1'
#
loop_
_entity.id
_entity.type
_entity.pdbx_description
1 polymer ?
#
loop_
_entity_poly.entity_id
_entity_poly.type
_entity_poly.pdbx_seq_one_letter_code
_entity_poly.pdbx_strand_id
1 'polypeptide(L)'
;MTNNVVRADIATLILAGQAMDFASRMHGYGRMTSAKAIRQFARLSGIAESSLNFQVLPVLKQANVIDYTVGSDGAVTSIEEFVGVSGTVIQQTFRVLGHFKPSEEELALLHSVEIASWAPLTKTQHLDQIVNLGFSDEIASQGFNLSLATSINQKVFSSALNEDVIFNPHVWGTGQIQIASFLRNLPPGERDALLSICEQATTQPGSTLDTVGGNSSIVRSARKVGLIQAGTVKSSASGTPLQQTYVFSPLIQTADDQSTTTEALHLRKLFLAHILFGREKAMLGKGRINDPVVLVSKLLNAGSVGPATNIGTDYHLLESHGVVRVEELPNGRAFLKLIKEEIVRDGLDWLEASVGNIPGGASSLKMENVPGLFVSPEGDRSKLADDGVSDEITTATILELRKEVQRAVRNETPFGR
;
A
#
# COMPACT_ATOMS: atom_id res chain seq x y z
N MET A 1 -26.29 10.41 4.54
CA MET A 1 -26.27 11.42 5.64
C MET A 1 -25.81 10.71 6.89
N THR A 2 -24.57 10.95 7.32
CA THR A 2 -24.04 10.37 8.58
C THR A 2 -24.86 10.92 9.75
N ASN A 3 -25.35 10.03 10.62
CA ASN A 3 -26.10 10.36 11.83
C ASN A 3 -25.32 11.38 12.68
N ASN A 4 -25.97 12.41 13.24
CA ASN A 4 -25.32 13.41 14.10
C ASN A 4 -24.62 12.78 15.30
N VAL A 5 -25.15 11.66 15.81
CA VAL A 5 -24.52 10.88 16.89
C VAL A 5 -23.19 10.31 16.41
N VAL A 6 -23.18 9.62 15.27
CA VAL A 6 -21.95 9.08 14.68
C VAL A 6 -20.92 10.18 14.43
N ARG A 7 -21.34 11.35 13.92
CA ARG A 7 -20.45 12.50 13.74
C ARG A 7 -19.83 13.01 15.05
N ALA A 8 -20.56 12.95 16.16
CA ALA A 8 -20.03 13.30 17.47
C ALA A 8 -19.05 12.24 17.97
N ASP A 9 -19.35 10.95 17.75
CA ASP A 9 -18.51 9.82 18.15
C ASP A 9 -17.16 9.78 17.40
N ILE A 10 -17.08 10.37 16.20
CA ILE A 10 -15.85 10.48 15.39
C ILE A 10 -15.37 11.93 15.22
N ALA A 11 -15.70 12.80 16.17
CA ALA A 11 -15.44 14.24 16.05
C ALA A 11 -13.95 14.57 15.97
N THR A 12 -13.08 13.80 16.64
CA THR A 12 -11.63 14.01 16.63
C THR A 12 -11.04 13.67 15.27
N LEU A 13 -11.48 12.55 14.67
CA LEU A 13 -11.09 12.16 13.31
C LEU A 13 -11.51 13.22 12.28
N ILE A 14 -12.75 13.73 12.39
CA ILE A 14 -13.24 14.80 11.52
C ILE A 14 -12.38 16.05 11.71
N LEU A 15 -12.13 16.48 12.94
CA LEU A 15 -11.36 17.69 13.22
C LEU A 15 -9.91 17.58 12.73
N ALA A 16 -9.27 16.42 12.88
CA ALA A 16 -7.93 16.15 12.35
C ALA A 16 -7.91 16.24 10.82
N GLY A 17 -8.89 15.63 10.14
CA GLY A 17 -9.03 15.71 8.69
C GLY A 17 -9.27 17.14 8.21
N GLN A 18 -10.14 17.89 8.88
CA GLN A 18 -10.40 19.30 8.57
C GLN A 18 -9.16 20.17 8.80
N ALA A 19 -8.42 19.95 9.88
CA ALA A 19 -7.18 20.67 10.19
C ALA A 19 -6.12 20.45 9.09
N MET A 20 -5.97 19.21 8.61
CA MET A 20 -5.04 18.89 7.54
C MET A 20 -5.52 19.39 6.17
N ASP A 21 -6.82 19.37 5.86
CA ASP A 21 -7.37 20.01 4.66
C ASP A 21 -7.10 21.53 4.68
N PHE A 22 -7.30 22.18 5.83
CA PHE A 22 -6.97 23.59 6.01
C PHE A 22 -5.49 23.89 5.76
N ALA A 23 -4.59 23.09 6.34
CA ALA A 23 -3.15 23.23 6.12
C ALA A 23 -2.78 23.00 4.64
N SER A 24 -3.34 21.97 4.01
CA SER A 24 -3.06 21.60 2.62
C SER A 24 -3.53 22.66 1.62
N ARG A 25 -4.63 23.37 1.91
CA ARG A 25 -5.09 24.51 1.09
C ARG A 25 -4.13 25.70 1.09
N MET A 26 -3.30 25.81 2.13
CA MET A 26 -2.26 26.85 2.22
C MET A 26 -0.95 26.41 1.57
N HIS A 27 -0.83 25.16 1.18
CA HIS A 27 0.40 24.63 0.60
C HIS A 27 0.82 25.41 -0.65
N GLY A 28 2.09 25.77 -0.73
CA GLY A 28 2.67 26.53 -1.84
C GLY A 28 2.49 28.06 -1.76
N TYR A 29 1.75 28.57 -0.77
CA TYR A 29 1.68 30.03 -0.50
C TYR A 29 2.83 30.54 0.37
N GLY A 30 3.62 29.63 0.97
CA GLY A 30 4.73 29.97 1.87
C GLY A 30 4.23 30.69 3.13
N ARG A 31 4.34 32.02 3.15
CA ARG A 31 3.85 32.86 4.25
C ARG A 31 2.60 33.65 3.84
N MET A 32 1.48 33.34 4.47
CA MET A 32 0.22 34.03 4.25
C MET A 32 -0.05 35.06 5.36
N THR A 33 -0.25 36.32 4.96
CA THR A 33 -0.51 37.45 5.89
C THR A 33 -1.95 37.99 5.82
N SER A 34 -2.76 37.47 4.91
CA SER A 34 -4.15 37.89 4.76
C SER A 34 -5.07 37.16 5.75
N ALA A 35 -5.41 37.82 6.86
CA ALA A 35 -6.36 37.30 7.85
C ALA A 35 -7.75 36.95 7.26
N LYS A 36 -8.14 37.61 6.16
CA LYS A 36 -9.38 37.28 5.44
C LYS A 36 -9.25 35.95 4.68
N ALA A 37 -8.12 35.72 4.01
CA ALA A 37 -7.87 34.48 3.29
C ALA A 37 -7.74 33.28 4.26
N ILE A 38 -7.02 33.47 5.37
CA ILE A 38 -6.89 32.46 6.44
C ILE A 38 -8.27 32.00 6.92
N ARG A 39 -9.16 32.95 7.24
CA ARG A 39 -10.53 32.64 7.67
C ARG A 39 -11.38 31.99 6.58
N GLN A 40 -11.16 32.36 5.32
CA GLN A 40 -11.87 31.74 4.20
C GLN A 40 -11.46 30.28 4.01
N PHE A 41 -10.16 29.96 4.06
CA PHE A 41 -9.71 28.57 3.97
C PHE A 41 -10.22 27.73 5.14
N ALA A 42 -10.20 28.26 6.36
CA ALA A 42 -10.77 27.56 7.51
C ALA A 42 -12.26 27.22 7.31
N ARG A 43 -13.05 28.18 6.80
CA ARG A 43 -14.48 27.94 6.48
C ARG A 43 -14.67 26.91 5.38
N LEU A 44 -13.84 26.91 4.35
CA LEU A 44 -13.90 25.92 3.26
C LEU A 44 -13.56 24.50 3.77
N SER A 45 -12.69 24.40 4.77
CA SER A 45 -12.38 23.14 5.48
C SER A 45 -13.40 22.79 6.56
N GLY A 46 -14.50 23.55 6.69
CA GLY A 46 -15.56 23.28 7.66
C GLY A 46 -15.20 23.63 9.12
N ILE A 47 -14.19 24.48 9.33
CA ILE A 47 -13.70 24.89 10.65
C ILE A 47 -14.31 26.26 11.01
N ALA A 48 -14.94 26.34 12.18
CA ALA A 48 -15.41 27.60 12.75
C ALA A 48 -14.24 28.45 13.28
N GLU A 49 -14.38 29.78 13.27
CA GLU A 49 -13.30 30.72 13.64
C GLU A 49 -12.81 30.53 15.09
N SER A 50 -13.71 30.17 16.01
CA SER A 50 -13.35 29.82 17.39
C SER A 50 -12.50 28.53 17.44
N SER A 51 -12.95 27.46 16.80
CA SER A 51 -12.19 26.20 16.73
C SER A 51 -10.85 26.37 16.04
N LEU A 52 -10.77 27.23 15.01
CA LEU A 52 -9.51 27.55 14.35
C LEU A 52 -8.47 28.08 15.34
N ASN A 53 -8.82 29.14 16.07
CA ASN A 53 -7.89 29.84 16.95
C ASN A 53 -7.53 29.05 18.22
N PHE A 54 -8.51 28.38 18.83
CA PHE A 54 -8.32 27.74 20.13
C PHE A 54 -7.96 26.26 20.09
N GLN A 55 -8.24 25.56 18.98
CA GLN A 55 -8.01 24.12 18.87
C GLN A 55 -7.06 23.79 17.71
N VAL A 56 -7.37 24.23 16.49
CA VAL A 56 -6.70 23.77 15.28
C VAL A 56 -5.29 24.36 15.13
N LEU A 57 -5.13 25.68 15.21
CA LEU A 57 -3.82 26.31 15.03
C LEU A 57 -2.78 25.88 16.07
N PRO A 58 -3.10 25.81 17.39
CA PRO A 58 -2.18 25.27 18.38
C PRO A 58 -1.72 23.85 18.05
N VAL A 59 -2.64 22.97 17.64
CA VAL A 59 -2.33 21.57 17.31
C VAL A 59 -1.48 21.48 16.04
N LEU A 60 -1.83 22.20 14.97
CA LEU A 60 -1.03 22.22 13.74
C LEU A 60 0.39 22.73 13.98
N LYS A 61 0.56 23.70 14.90
CA LYS A 61 1.88 24.18 15.32
C LYS A 61 2.66 23.13 16.12
N GLN A 62 2.02 22.46 17.08
CA GLN A 62 2.65 21.37 17.84
C GLN A 62 3.07 20.20 16.94
N ALA A 63 2.28 19.90 15.91
CA ALA A 63 2.58 18.85 14.93
C ALA A 63 3.63 19.25 13.87
N ASN A 64 4.20 20.47 13.96
CA ASN A 64 5.13 21.06 13.00
C ASN A 64 4.59 21.10 11.56
N VAL A 65 3.30 21.38 11.41
CA VAL A 65 2.63 21.54 10.10
C VAL A 65 2.57 23.01 9.70
N ILE A 66 2.43 23.91 10.67
CA ILE A 66 2.44 25.37 10.46
C ILE A 66 3.20 26.09 11.58
N ASP A 67 3.55 27.34 11.34
CA ASP A 67 3.75 28.33 12.40
C ASP A 67 2.76 29.48 12.18
N TYR A 68 2.39 30.18 13.26
CA TYR A 68 1.46 31.29 13.18
C TYR A 68 1.76 32.38 14.20
N THR A 69 1.40 33.61 13.84
CA THR A 69 1.51 34.78 14.69
C THR A 69 0.14 35.39 14.93
N VAL A 70 -0.05 35.92 16.13
CA VAL A 70 -1.31 36.49 16.60
C VAL A 70 -1.11 37.97 16.88
N GLY A 71 -2.05 38.80 16.47
CA GLY A 71 -2.07 40.24 16.73
C GLY A 71 -2.49 40.54 18.17
N SER A 72 -2.44 41.83 18.54
CA SER A 72 -2.84 42.32 19.87
C SER A 72 -4.33 42.10 20.19
N ASP A 73 -5.14 41.86 19.17
CA ASP A 73 -6.57 41.57 19.24
C ASP A 73 -6.87 40.05 19.35
N GLY A 74 -5.85 39.20 19.39
CA GLY A 74 -6.00 37.75 19.40
C GLY A 74 -6.34 37.14 18.03
N ALA A 75 -6.36 37.95 16.96
CA ALA A 75 -6.58 37.45 15.60
C ALA A 75 -5.28 37.00 14.95
N VAL A 76 -5.36 35.98 14.10
CA VAL A 76 -4.19 35.46 13.38
C VAL A 76 -3.77 36.43 12.30
N THR A 77 -2.51 36.87 12.36
CA THR A 77 -1.95 37.89 11.45
C THR A 77 -1.08 37.29 10.36
N SER A 78 -0.35 36.21 10.66
CA SER A 78 0.31 35.43 9.62
C SER A 78 0.34 33.94 9.94
N ILE A 79 0.31 33.11 8.89
CA ILE A 79 0.58 31.67 8.95
C ILE A 79 1.72 31.36 7.98
N GLU A 80 2.66 30.56 8.41
CA GLU A 80 3.69 29.94 7.58
C GLU A 80 3.46 28.43 7.55
N GLU A 81 3.47 27.83 6.37
CA GLU A 81 3.14 26.41 6.19
C GLU A 81 4.39 25.55 5.96
N PHE A 82 4.36 24.33 6.50
CA PHE A 82 5.42 23.33 6.38
C PHE A 82 4.86 21.96 5.96
N VAL A 83 3.76 21.95 5.21
CA VAL A 83 3.12 20.71 4.74
C VAL A 83 4.10 19.96 3.83
N GLY A 84 4.37 18.69 4.15
CA GLY A 84 5.34 17.88 3.42
C GLY A 84 6.82 18.15 3.75
N VAL A 85 7.14 19.21 4.50
CA VAL A 85 8.54 19.59 4.81
C VAL A 85 9.10 18.80 6.00
N SER A 86 8.32 18.67 7.06
CA SER A 86 8.72 18.00 8.32
C SER A 86 8.36 16.50 8.37
N GLY A 87 8.02 15.92 7.21
CA GLY A 87 7.55 14.55 7.05
C GLY A 87 6.48 14.46 5.96
N THR A 88 6.09 13.25 5.57
CA THR A 88 5.00 13.06 4.60
C THR A 88 3.69 13.62 5.14
N VAL A 89 2.76 13.98 4.25
CA VAL A 89 1.42 14.49 4.65
C VAL A 89 0.70 13.50 5.58
N ILE A 90 0.85 12.19 5.33
CA ILE A 90 0.30 11.13 6.18
C ILE A 90 0.94 11.16 7.58
N GLN A 91 2.27 11.21 7.67
CA GLN A 91 2.97 11.29 8.96
C GLN A 91 2.57 12.54 9.75
N GLN A 92 2.48 13.68 9.06
CA GLN A 92 1.99 14.93 9.64
C GLN A 92 0.54 14.80 10.15
N THR A 93 -0.33 14.14 9.38
CA THR A 93 -1.72 13.87 9.77
C THR A 93 -1.78 13.02 11.04
N PHE A 94 -0.97 11.97 11.16
CA PHE A 94 -0.90 11.16 12.38
C PHE A 94 -0.39 11.95 13.59
N ARG A 95 0.58 12.86 13.42
CA ARG A 95 1.01 13.77 14.50
C ARG A 95 -0.13 14.68 14.95
N VAL A 96 -0.83 15.30 14.00
CA VAL A 96 -2.00 16.16 14.27
C VAL A 96 -3.07 15.38 15.02
N LEU A 97 -3.41 14.18 14.55
CA LEU A 97 -4.37 13.30 15.21
C LEU A 97 -3.91 12.97 16.64
N GLY A 98 -2.65 12.58 16.84
CA GLY A 98 -2.10 12.28 18.16
C GLY A 98 -2.19 13.45 19.14
N HIS A 99 -2.01 14.68 18.67
CA HIS A 99 -2.21 15.89 19.50
C HIS A 99 -3.67 16.16 19.84
N PHE A 100 -4.61 15.80 18.96
CA PHE A 100 -6.04 15.86 19.24
C PHE A 100 -6.53 14.75 20.18
N LYS A 101 -5.71 13.69 20.42
CA LYS A 101 -5.98 12.58 21.34
C LYS A 101 -7.29 11.84 21.02
N PRO A 102 -7.34 11.07 19.91
CA PRO A 102 -8.53 10.31 19.54
C PRO A 102 -8.90 9.30 20.63
N SER A 103 -10.18 8.96 20.70
CA SER A 103 -10.65 7.89 21.58
C SER A 103 -10.23 6.50 21.06
N GLU A 104 -10.34 5.48 21.91
CA GLU A 104 -10.03 4.11 21.50
C GLU A 104 -10.99 3.61 20.41
N GLU A 105 -12.25 4.03 20.44
CA GLU A 105 -13.26 3.72 19.42
C GLU A 105 -12.91 4.35 18.07
N GLU A 106 -12.39 5.59 18.06
CA GLU A 106 -11.91 6.26 16.85
C GLU A 106 -10.68 5.56 16.27
N LEU A 107 -9.76 5.10 17.11
CA LEU A 107 -8.60 4.30 16.69
C LEU A 107 -9.04 2.92 16.14
N ALA A 108 -9.96 2.24 16.82
CA ALA A 108 -10.53 0.97 16.37
C ALA A 108 -11.29 1.13 15.04
N LEU A 109 -11.93 2.28 14.80
CA LEU A 109 -12.52 2.61 13.49
C LEU A 109 -11.45 2.67 12.41
N LEU A 110 -10.34 3.39 12.62
CA LEU A 110 -9.26 3.49 11.65
C LEU A 110 -8.67 2.12 11.32
N HIS A 111 -8.42 1.29 12.33
CA HIS A 111 -7.95 -0.08 12.11
C HIS A 111 -8.99 -0.96 11.41
N SER A 112 -10.28 -0.80 11.71
CA SER A 112 -11.35 -1.48 10.97
C SER A 112 -11.32 -1.12 9.48
N VAL A 113 -11.09 0.17 9.15
CA VAL A 113 -10.95 0.61 7.75
C VAL A 113 -9.69 0.02 7.10
N GLU A 114 -8.57 0.01 7.82
CA GLU A 114 -7.29 -0.53 7.36
C GLU A 114 -7.40 -2.04 7.05
N ILE A 115 -7.93 -2.84 7.99
CA ILE A 115 -8.13 -4.29 7.82
C ILE A 115 -9.02 -4.59 6.62
N ALA A 116 -10.15 -3.88 6.49
CA ALA A 116 -11.07 -4.06 5.36
C ALA A 116 -10.46 -3.62 4.01
N SER A 117 -9.38 -2.83 4.06
CA SER A 117 -8.60 -2.42 2.89
C SER A 117 -7.56 -3.47 2.52
N TRP A 118 -7.03 -4.24 3.48
CA TRP A 118 -6.10 -5.34 3.22
C TRP A 118 -6.78 -6.59 2.64
N ALA A 119 -7.97 -6.93 3.14
CA ALA A 119 -8.71 -8.08 2.66
C ALA A 119 -10.21 -8.01 3.01
N PRO A 120 -11.09 -8.55 2.15
CA PRO A 120 -12.46 -8.89 2.55
C PRO A 120 -12.45 -10.05 3.54
N LEU A 121 -13.03 -9.85 4.72
CA LEU A 121 -13.08 -10.83 5.80
C LEU A 121 -14.53 -11.08 6.23
N THR A 122 -14.81 -12.23 6.85
CA THR A 122 -16.10 -12.35 7.55
C THR A 122 -16.12 -11.44 8.78
N LYS A 123 -17.32 -11.06 9.24
CA LYS A 123 -17.49 -10.17 10.40
C LYS A 123 -16.70 -10.66 11.62
N THR A 124 -16.74 -11.95 11.92
CA THR A 124 -16.03 -12.57 13.03
C THR A 124 -14.53 -12.40 12.85
N GLN A 125 -13.98 -12.79 11.70
CA GLN A 125 -12.56 -12.64 11.41
C GLN A 125 -12.11 -11.18 11.47
N HIS A 126 -12.93 -10.26 10.96
CA HIS A 126 -12.65 -8.83 10.97
C HIS A 126 -12.55 -8.28 12.40
N LEU A 127 -13.49 -8.65 13.28
CA LEU A 127 -13.46 -8.27 14.70
C LEU A 127 -12.26 -8.91 15.42
N ASP A 128 -11.97 -10.19 15.16
CA ASP A 128 -10.81 -10.88 15.74
C ASP A 128 -9.50 -10.14 15.41
N GLN A 129 -9.34 -9.63 14.18
CA GLN A 129 -8.16 -8.84 13.80
C GLN A 129 -8.06 -7.53 14.60
N ILE A 130 -9.17 -6.85 14.88
CA ILE A 130 -9.16 -5.64 15.70
C ILE A 130 -8.81 -5.98 17.16
N VAL A 131 -9.37 -7.07 17.71
CA VAL A 131 -9.05 -7.51 19.08
C VAL A 131 -7.58 -7.92 19.21
N ASN A 132 -7.01 -8.56 18.19
CA ASN A 132 -5.59 -8.91 18.15
C ASN A 132 -4.64 -7.69 18.20
N LEU A 133 -5.13 -6.49 17.85
CA LEU A 133 -4.37 -5.24 18.01
C LEU A 133 -4.40 -4.70 19.45
N GLY A 134 -5.09 -5.37 20.38
CA GLY A 134 -5.12 -5.04 21.80
C GLY A 134 -6.38 -4.30 22.26
N PHE A 135 -7.37 -4.11 21.39
CA PHE A 135 -8.67 -3.53 21.76
C PHE A 135 -9.57 -4.56 22.45
N SER A 136 -10.43 -4.09 23.36
CA SER A 136 -11.46 -4.96 23.94
C SER A 136 -12.53 -5.31 22.90
N ASP A 137 -13.29 -6.39 23.13
CA ASP A 137 -14.39 -6.80 22.25
C ASP A 137 -15.44 -5.70 22.06
N GLU A 138 -15.71 -4.93 23.12
CA GLU A 138 -16.65 -3.80 23.09
C GLU A 138 -16.12 -2.67 22.19
N ILE A 139 -14.86 -2.26 22.37
CA ILE A 139 -14.25 -1.19 21.58
C ILE A 139 -14.10 -1.61 20.13
N ALA A 140 -13.67 -2.85 19.87
CA ALA A 140 -13.60 -3.42 18.53
C ALA A 140 -14.96 -3.38 17.82
N SER A 141 -16.02 -3.79 18.53
CA SER A 141 -17.39 -3.76 18.01
C SER A 141 -17.88 -2.33 17.73
N GLN A 142 -17.55 -1.37 18.60
CA GLN A 142 -17.93 0.04 18.43
C GLN A 142 -17.20 0.67 17.22
N GLY A 143 -15.88 0.55 17.15
CA GLY A 143 -15.08 1.04 16.01
C GLY A 143 -15.52 0.42 14.68
N PHE A 144 -15.79 -0.89 14.67
CA PHE A 144 -16.38 -1.59 13.52
C PHE A 144 -17.72 -0.98 13.09
N ASN A 145 -18.65 -0.78 14.02
CA ASN A 145 -19.96 -0.21 13.71
C ASN A 145 -19.84 1.24 13.19
N LEU A 146 -18.94 2.05 13.74
CA LEU A 146 -18.67 3.40 13.25
C LEU A 146 -18.09 3.36 11.82
N SER A 147 -17.21 2.40 11.50
CA SER A 147 -16.67 2.24 10.14
C SER A 147 -17.75 1.92 9.10
N LEU A 148 -18.80 1.17 9.47
CA LEU A 148 -19.97 0.94 8.62
C LEU A 148 -20.88 2.16 8.55
N ALA A 149 -21.10 2.85 9.67
CA ALA A 149 -21.96 4.03 9.73
C ALA A 149 -21.42 5.23 8.94
N THR A 150 -20.09 5.30 8.78
CA THR A 150 -19.42 6.26 7.89
C THR A 150 -19.44 5.84 6.42
N SER A 151 -19.86 4.59 6.12
CA SER A 151 -19.88 3.99 4.78
C SER A 151 -18.51 3.87 4.11
N ILE A 152 -17.42 4.05 4.86
CA ILE A 152 -16.06 3.77 4.40
C ILE A 152 -15.87 2.27 4.26
N ASN A 153 -16.37 1.49 5.23
CA ASN A 153 -16.53 0.05 5.09
C ASN A 153 -17.97 -0.28 4.71
N GLN A 154 -18.12 -1.37 3.96
CA GLN A 154 -19.42 -1.94 3.62
C GLN A 154 -19.48 -3.41 4.01
N LYS A 155 -20.70 -3.94 4.05
CA LYS A 155 -20.94 -5.34 4.31
C LYS A 155 -21.90 -5.95 3.29
N VAL A 156 -21.67 -7.22 2.96
CA VAL A 156 -22.54 -8.03 2.12
C VAL A 156 -22.77 -9.38 2.79
N PHE A 157 -24.03 -9.80 2.89
CA PHE A 157 -24.35 -11.11 3.45
C PHE A 157 -23.96 -12.22 2.47
N SER A 158 -23.18 -13.20 2.92
CA SER A 158 -22.85 -14.40 2.16
C SER A 158 -23.68 -15.58 2.64
N SER A 159 -24.55 -16.10 1.77
CA SER A 159 -25.32 -17.32 2.07
C SER A 159 -24.42 -18.56 2.23
N ALA A 160 -23.32 -18.63 1.49
CA ALA A 160 -22.35 -19.74 1.55
C ALA A 160 -21.60 -19.78 2.89
N LEU A 161 -21.29 -18.61 3.46
CA LEU A 161 -20.59 -18.49 4.74
C LEU A 161 -21.56 -18.33 5.92
N ASN A 162 -22.84 -18.08 5.63
CA ASN A 162 -23.88 -17.72 6.59
C ASN A 162 -23.45 -16.56 7.51
N GLU A 163 -22.82 -15.54 6.93
CA GLU A 163 -22.21 -14.43 7.68
C GLU A 163 -22.05 -13.19 6.79
N ASP A 164 -22.00 -12.01 7.41
CA ASP A 164 -21.63 -10.77 6.73
C ASP A 164 -20.14 -10.78 6.36
N VAL A 165 -19.82 -10.44 5.13
CA VAL A 165 -18.46 -10.17 4.63
C VAL A 165 -18.24 -8.66 4.63
N ILE A 166 -17.17 -8.22 5.29
CA ILE A 166 -16.77 -6.83 5.49
C ILE A 166 -15.65 -6.50 4.51
N PHE A 167 -15.75 -5.36 3.83
CA PHE A 167 -14.75 -4.92 2.86
C PHE A 167 -14.80 -3.39 2.68
N ASN A 168 -13.68 -2.82 2.25
CA ASN A 168 -13.64 -1.44 1.76
C ASN A 168 -13.97 -1.41 0.26
N PRO A 169 -15.11 -0.83 -0.17
CA PRO A 169 -15.53 -0.78 -1.57
C PRO A 169 -14.60 0.09 -2.44
N HIS A 170 -13.81 0.97 -1.84
CA HIS A 170 -12.81 1.76 -2.57
C HIS A 170 -11.60 0.93 -2.99
N VAL A 171 -11.44 -0.28 -2.42
CA VAL A 171 -10.36 -1.23 -2.72
C VAL A 171 -10.89 -2.43 -3.48
N TRP A 172 -12.00 -2.98 -2.99
CA TRP A 172 -12.57 -4.23 -3.46
C TRP A 172 -13.82 -3.96 -4.27
N GLY A 173 -13.72 -4.03 -5.60
CA GLY A 173 -14.86 -3.87 -6.50
C GLY A 173 -15.72 -5.13 -6.60
N THR A 174 -15.11 -6.28 -6.85
CA THR A 174 -15.79 -7.58 -7.02
C THR A 174 -14.96 -8.72 -6.44
N GLY A 175 -15.58 -9.89 -6.19
CA GLY A 175 -14.88 -11.08 -5.69
C GLY A 175 -14.73 -11.15 -4.16
N GLN A 176 -15.29 -10.19 -3.43
CA GLN A 176 -15.18 -10.09 -1.96
C GLN A 176 -15.66 -11.35 -1.23
N ILE A 177 -16.74 -11.99 -1.68
CA ILE A 177 -17.24 -13.24 -1.08
C ILE A 177 -16.29 -14.41 -1.36
N GLN A 178 -15.68 -14.46 -2.56
CA GLN A 178 -14.74 -15.53 -2.92
C GLN A 178 -13.46 -15.43 -2.08
N ILE A 179 -12.94 -14.20 -1.91
CA ILE A 179 -11.76 -13.95 -1.08
C ILE A 179 -12.04 -14.27 0.39
N ALA A 180 -13.17 -13.80 0.93
CA ALA A 180 -13.55 -14.10 2.31
C ALA A 180 -13.77 -15.61 2.53
N SER A 181 -14.37 -16.31 1.55
CA SER A 181 -14.53 -17.77 1.59
C SER A 181 -13.19 -18.49 1.60
N PHE A 182 -12.26 -18.07 0.73
CA PHE A 182 -10.89 -18.58 0.70
C PHE A 182 -10.20 -18.40 2.06
N LEU A 183 -10.22 -17.18 2.62
CA LEU A 183 -9.57 -16.87 3.90
C LEU A 183 -10.21 -17.57 5.10
N ARG A 184 -11.52 -17.81 5.08
CA ARG A 184 -12.22 -18.57 6.14
C ARG A 184 -11.83 -20.04 6.17
N ASN A 185 -11.52 -20.62 5.02
CA ASN A 185 -11.17 -22.03 4.91
C ASN A 185 -9.70 -22.31 5.27
N LEU A 186 -8.88 -21.29 5.47
CA LEU A 186 -7.49 -21.44 5.89
C LEU A 186 -7.36 -21.62 7.42
N PRO A 187 -6.37 -22.41 7.88
CA PRO A 187 -5.92 -22.39 9.27
C PRO A 187 -5.59 -20.96 9.74
N PRO A 188 -5.86 -20.61 11.02
CA PRO A 188 -5.61 -19.26 11.54
C PRO A 188 -4.19 -18.74 11.24
N GLY A 189 -3.15 -19.53 11.50
CA GLY A 189 -1.77 -19.10 11.26
C GLY A 189 -1.44 -18.84 9.78
N GLU A 190 -2.05 -19.58 8.84
CA GLU A 190 -1.85 -19.34 7.40
C GLU A 190 -2.57 -18.09 6.92
N ARG A 191 -3.78 -17.85 7.46
CA ARG A 191 -4.53 -16.63 7.20
C ARG A 191 -3.79 -15.40 7.73
N ASP A 192 -3.30 -15.44 8.97
CA ASP A 192 -2.59 -14.32 9.58
C ASP A 192 -1.28 -14.04 8.84
N ALA A 193 -0.60 -15.08 8.36
CA ALA A 193 0.55 -14.93 7.46
C ALA A 193 0.16 -14.22 6.15
N LEU A 194 -0.94 -14.61 5.49
CA LEU A 194 -1.41 -13.93 4.28
C LEU A 194 -1.81 -12.47 4.51
N LEU A 195 -2.45 -12.17 5.64
CA LEU A 195 -2.78 -10.79 6.00
C LEU A 195 -1.52 -9.95 6.23
N SER A 196 -0.52 -10.52 6.91
CA SER A 196 0.80 -9.89 7.07
C SER A 196 1.49 -9.63 5.73
N ILE A 197 1.33 -10.56 4.76
CA ILE A 197 1.81 -10.37 3.38
C ILE A 197 1.09 -9.21 2.69
N CYS A 198 -0.23 -9.08 2.84
CA CYS A 198 -0.99 -7.96 2.27
C CYS A 198 -0.59 -6.61 2.88
N GLU A 199 -0.37 -6.57 4.18
CA GLU A 199 0.16 -5.40 4.89
C GLU A 199 1.55 -5.03 4.38
N GLN A 200 2.47 -6.00 4.31
CA GLN A 200 3.82 -5.78 3.78
C GLN A 200 3.80 -5.32 2.33
N ALA A 201 2.97 -5.94 1.48
CA ALA A 201 2.85 -5.56 0.07
C ALA A 201 2.25 -4.17 -0.14
N THR A 202 1.56 -3.62 0.87
CA THR A 202 1.05 -2.25 0.89
C THR A 202 2.14 -1.26 1.30
N THR A 203 2.91 -1.59 2.35
CA THR A 203 3.95 -0.71 2.90
C THR A 203 5.26 -0.75 2.12
N GLN A 204 5.57 -1.89 1.48
CA GLN A 204 6.75 -2.15 0.65
C GLN A 204 6.32 -2.80 -0.66
N PRO A 205 5.77 -2.02 -1.60
CA PRO A 205 5.40 -2.49 -2.93
C PRO A 205 6.58 -3.18 -3.61
N GLY A 206 6.34 -4.19 -4.44
CA GLY A 206 7.44 -4.82 -5.18
C GLY A 206 8.41 -5.62 -4.30
N SER A 207 7.99 -6.08 -3.13
CA SER A 207 8.75 -7.08 -2.37
C SER A 207 8.81 -8.41 -3.13
N THR A 208 9.91 -9.16 -3.03
CA THR A 208 10.03 -10.43 -3.78
C THR A 208 9.19 -11.53 -3.14
N LEU A 209 8.59 -12.38 -3.98
CA LEU A 209 7.78 -13.51 -3.52
C LEU A 209 8.56 -14.44 -2.57
N ASP A 210 9.87 -14.60 -2.79
CA ASP A 210 10.74 -15.45 -1.98
C ASP A 210 10.89 -14.90 -0.55
N THR A 211 11.06 -13.59 -0.40
CA THR A 211 11.16 -12.89 0.89
C THR A 211 9.85 -12.96 1.69
N VAL A 212 8.72 -13.00 0.97
CA VAL A 212 7.37 -12.91 1.53
C VAL A 212 6.78 -14.31 1.81
N GLY A 213 7.55 -15.40 1.61
CA GLY A 213 7.15 -16.78 1.93
C GLY A 213 6.99 -17.70 0.69
N GLY A 214 7.91 -17.60 -0.26
CA GLY A 214 7.75 -18.03 -1.66
C GLY A 214 7.28 -19.47 -1.94
N ASN A 215 6.38 -19.56 -2.93
CA ASN A 215 5.89 -20.74 -3.67
C ASN A 215 4.95 -21.74 -2.97
N SER A 216 4.44 -21.44 -1.77
CA SER A 216 3.40 -22.26 -1.16
C SER A 216 2.12 -22.29 -2.01
N SER A 217 1.37 -23.39 -1.94
CA SER A 217 0.04 -23.51 -2.56
C SER A 217 -0.90 -22.40 -2.09
N ILE A 218 -0.76 -21.95 -0.85
CA ILE A 218 -1.55 -20.87 -0.23
C ILE A 218 -1.32 -19.54 -0.94
N VAL A 219 -0.06 -19.16 -1.18
CA VAL A 219 0.29 -17.91 -1.88
C VAL A 219 -0.15 -17.96 -3.35
N ARG A 220 -0.10 -19.14 -3.97
CA ARG A 220 -0.66 -19.35 -5.31
C ARG A 220 -2.17 -19.13 -5.33
N SER A 221 -2.90 -19.70 -4.38
CA SER A 221 -4.35 -19.52 -4.25
C SER A 221 -4.72 -18.07 -3.94
N ALA A 222 -3.96 -17.40 -3.06
CA ALA A 222 -4.13 -15.97 -2.75
C ALA A 222 -3.96 -15.08 -4.00
N ARG A 223 -2.97 -15.40 -4.86
CA ARG A 223 -2.81 -14.73 -6.16
C ARG A 223 -4.01 -14.97 -7.08
N LYS A 224 -4.48 -16.22 -7.16
CA LYS A 224 -5.61 -16.60 -8.01
C LYS A 224 -6.88 -15.84 -7.67
N VAL A 225 -7.23 -15.75 -6.38
CA VAL A 225 -8.43 -15.01 -5.92
C VAL A 225 -8.24 -13.49 -5.96
N GLY A 226 -7.04 -13.01 -6.29
CA GLY A 226 -6.73 -11.58 -6.42
C GLY A 226 -6.45 -10.86 -5.10
N LEU A 227 -6.29 -11.61 -4.00
CA LEU A 227 -5.86 -11.06 -2.71
C LEU A 227 -4.44 -10.49 -2.80
N ILE A 228 -3.57 -11.14 -3.59
CA ILE A 228 -2.19 -10.72 -3.84
C ILE A 228 -2.01 -10.51 -5.34
N GLN A 229 -1.38 -9.40 -5.74
CA GLN A 229 -1.04 -9.15 -7.14
C GLN A 229 0.46 -9.43 -7.37
N ALA A 230 0.78 -10.13 -8.45
CA ALA A 230 2.16 -10.52 -8.74
C ALA A 230 2.59 -10.04 -10.14
N GLY A 231 3.72 -9.34 -10.21
CA GLY A 231 4.38 -8.99 -11.47
C GLY A 231 5.67 -9.79 -11.62
N THR A 232 5.83 -10.53 -12.73
CA THR A 232 7.05 -11.33 -12.95
C THR A 232 7.89 -10.74 -14.06
N VAL A 233 9.14 -10.42 -13.75
CA VAL A 233 10.16 -10.04 -14.73
C VAL A 233 10.98 -11.28 -15.07
N LYS A 234 11.08 -11.59 -16.36
CA LYS A 234 11.88 -12.71 -16.88
C LYS A 234 13.00 -12.18 -17.75
N SER A 235 14.20 -12.74 -17.61
CA SER A 235 15.36 -12.47 -18.45
C SER A 235 15.89 -13.78 -19.03
N SER A 236 16.24 -13.77 -20.31
CA SER A 236 16.84 -14.91 -21.02
C SER A 236 18.16 -14.55 -21.71
N ALA A 237 18.71 -13.37 -21.40
CA ALA A 237 19.80 -12.75 -22.16
C ALA A 237 21.11 -13.55 -22.16
N SER A 238 21.32 -14.44 -21.18
CA SER A 238 22.56 -15.19 -21.01
C SER A 238 22.39 -16.72 -21.11
N GLY A 239 21.31 -17.21 -21.71
CA GLY A 239 21.05 -18.66 -21.88
C GLY A 239 20.58 -19.41 -20.62
N THR A 240 20.65 -18.78 -19.44
CA THR A 240 19.99 -19.26 -18.21
C THR A 240 18.74 -18.41 -17.96
N PRO A 241 17.54 -19.01 -17.91
CA PRO A 241 16.32 -18.25 -17.65
C PRO A 241 16.32 -17.76 -16.19
N LEU A 242 16.36 -16.44 -16.02
CA LEU A 242 16.15 -15.79 -14.73
C LEU A 242 14.73 -15.26 -14.67
N GLN A 243 14.11 -15.40 -13.52
CA GLN A 243 12.83 -14.79 -13.23
C GLN A 243 12.81 -14.29 -11.80
N GLN A 244 12.17 -13.15 -11.58
CA GLN A 244 11.83 -12.68 -10.25
C GLN A 244 10.38 -12.23 -10.25
N THR A 245 9.64 -12.69 -9.24
CA THR A 245 8.25 -12.31 -9.02
C THR A 245 8.20 -11.31 -7.88
N TYR A 246 7.57 -10.17 -8.15
CA TYR A 246 7.37 -9.05 -7.24
C TYR A 246 5.90 -8.97 -6.85
N VAL A 247 5.65 -8.64 -5.58
CA VAL A 247 4.33 -8.66 -4.97
C VAL A 247 3.80 -7.24 -4.78
N PHE A 248 2.51 -7.03 -5.04
CA PHE A 248 1.81 -5.76 -4.92
C PHE A 248 0.47 -5.97 -4.22
N SER A 249 0.07 -5.00 -3.41
CA SER A 249 -1.26 -4.93 -2.81
C SER A 249 -2.27 -4.29 -3.78
N PRO A 250 -3.51 -4.81 -3.88
CA PRO A 250 -4.61 -4.11 -4.56
C PRO A 250 -4.86 -2.70 -4.02
N LEU A 251 -4.55 -2.44 -2.74
CA LEU A 251 -4.74 -1.13 -2.09
C LEU A 251 -3.90 -0.01 -2.72
N ILE A 252 -2.73 -0.35 -3.24
CA ILE A 252 -1.86 0.63 -3.89
C ILE A 252 -2.50 1.19 -5.17
N GLN A 253 -3.41 0.42 -5.80
CA GLN A 253 -4.13 0.87 -7.00
C GLN A 253 -5.18 1.93 -6.71
N THR A 254 -5.58 2.08 -5.44
CA THR A 254 -6.72 2.93 -5.04
C THR A 254 -6.28 4.14 -4.22
N ALA A 255 -5.05 4.12 -3.70
CA ALA A 255 -4.32 5.33 -3.30
C ALA A 255 -3.99 6.21 -4.52
N ASP A 256 -3.80 5.59 -5.68
CA ASP A 256 -3.69 6.29 -6.96
C ASP A 256 -5.07 6.75 -7.43
N ASP A 257 -5.13 7.98 -7.94
CA ASP A 257 -6.35 8.68 -8.35
C ASP A 257 -7.29 7.75 -9.15
N GLN A 258 -8.58 7.73 -8.80
CA GLN A 258 -9.64 6.88 -9.44
C GLN A 258 -9.80 7.13 -10.95
N SER A 259 -9.10 8.14 -11.48
CA SER A 259 -8.99 8.49 -12.90
C SER A 259 -7.89 7.72 -13.65
N THR A 260 -7.05 6.96 -12.93
CA THR A 260 -5.96 6.17 -13.51
C THR A 260 -6.51 4.91 -14.18
N THR A 261 -6.12 4.65 -15.43
CA THR A 261 -6.52 3.42 -16.13
C THR A 261 -5.80 2.19 -15.58
N THR A 262 -6.43 1.01 -15.69
CA THR A 262 -5.80 -0.28 -15.34
C THR A 262 -4.43 -0.47 -16.03
N GLU A 263 -4.30 0.01 -17.27
CA GLU A 263 -3.05 -0.03 -18.03
C GLU A 263 -1.95 0.81 -17.37
N ALA A 264 -2.24 2.04 -16.94
CA ALA A 264 -1.27 2.88 -16.25
C ALA A 264 -0.77 2.23 -14.95
N LEU A 265 -1.66 1.57 -14.20
CA LEU A 265 -1.27 0.81 -13.00
C LEU A 265 -0.37 -0.38 -13.34
N HIS A 266 -0.58 -1.07 -14.46
CA HIS A 266 0.31 -2.15 -14.90
C HIS A 266 1.67 -1.63 -15.33
N LEU A 267 1.72 -0.49 -16.02
CA LEU A 267 2.95 0.15 -16.41
C LEU A 267 3.77 0.63 -15.21
N ARG A 268 3.12 1.11 -14.13
CA ARG A 268 3.80 1.44 -12.86
C ARG A 268 4.41 0.20 -12.20
N LYS A 269 3.67 -0.90 -12.13
CA LYS A 269 4.18 -2.19 -11.59
C LYS A 269 5.34 -2.72 -12.43
N LEU A 270 5.23 -2.64 -13.74
CA LEU A 270 6.29 -2.97 -14.68
C LEU A 270 7.53 -2.11 -14.42
N PHE A 271 7.35 -0.80 -14.30
CA PHE A 271 8.42 0.15 -14.03
C PHE A 271 9.14 -0.19 -12.72
N LEU A 272 8.40 -0.33 -11.61
CA LEU A 272 8.99 -0.66 -10.32
C LEU A 272 9.72 -2.01 -10.36
N ALA A 273 9.05 -3.06 -10.84
CA ALA A 273 9.62 -4.39 -10.93
C ALA A 273 10.89 -4.43 -11.78
N HIS A 274 10.92 -3.67 -12.88
CA HIS A 274 12.08 -3.56 -13.76
C HIS A 274 13.26 -2.87 -13.05
N ILE A 275 13.03 -1.74 -12.38
CA ILE A 275 14.08 -1.00 -11.66
C ILE A 275 14.64 -1.84 -10.50
N LEU A 276 13.77 -2.50 -9.73
CA LEU A 276 14.18 -3.40 -8.63
C LEU A 276 14.96 -4.61 -9.17
N PHE A 277 14.51 -5.21 -10.27
CA PHE A 277 15.24 -6.30 -10.93
C PHE A 277 16.62 -5.85 -11.39
N GLY A 278 16.72 -4.67 -12.00
CA GLY A 278 17.99 -4.05 -12.37
C GLY A 278 18.90 -3.86 -11.14
N ARG A 279 18.40 -3.42 -10.00
CA ARG A 279 19.21 -3.26 -8.77
C ARG A 279 19.67 -4.60 -8.19
N GLU A 280 18.77 -5.58 -8.11
CA GLU A 280 18.99 -6.86 -7.42
C GLU A 280 19.82 -7.83 -8.26
N LYS A 281 19.60 -7.85 -9.58
CA LYS A 281 20.18 -8.82 -10.50
C LYS A 281 21.25 -8.23 -11.41
N ALA A 282 21.52 -6.92 -11.39
CA ALA A 282 22.67 -6.36 -12.13
C ALA A 282 24.01 -6.79 -11.53
N MET A 283 24.96 -7.06 -12.43
CA MET A 283 26.32 -7.45 -12.09
C MET A 283 27.09 -6.41 -11.28
N LEU A 284 27.96 -6.89 -10.40
CA LEU A 284 29.10 -6.13 -9.89
C LEU A 284 30.08 -5.82 -11.04
N GLY A 285 30.43 -4.54 -11.22
CA GLY A 285 31.51 -4.10 -12.11
C GLY A 285 31.10 -3.58 -13.50
N LYS A 286 29.81 -3.64 -13.89
CA LYS A 286 29.32 -3.01 -15.15
C LYS A 286 28.56 -1.69 -14.94
N GLY A 287 28.50 -1.16 -13.72
CA GLY A 287 27.71 0.04 -13.40
C GLY A 287 26.36 -0.32 -12.80
N ARG A 288 26.39 -0.85 -11.58
CA ARG A 288 25.18 -1.16 -10.80
C ARG A 288 24.46 0.14 -10.45
N ILE A 289 23.14 0.12 -10.53
CA ILE A 289 22.30 1.18 -9.95
C ILE A 289 22.46 1.06 -8.43
N ASN A 290 23.39 1.83 -7.87
CA ASN A 290 23.64 1.84 -6.42
C ASN A 290 22.42 2.36 -5.67
N ASP A 291 21.83 3.42 -6.21
CA ASP A 291 20.63 4.05 -5.70
C ASP A 291 19.62 4.24 -6.85
N PRO A 292 18.55 3.42 -6.91
CA PRO A 292 17.54 3.53 -7.94
C PRO A 292 16.68 4.79 -7.77
N VAL A 293 16.53 5.31 -6.54
CA VAL A 293 15.78 6.54 -6.27
C VAL A 293 16.48 7.70 -6.95
N VAL A 294 17.79 7.86 -6.74
CA VAL A 294 18.59 8.92 -7.38
C VAL A 294 18.52 8.87 -8.91
N LEU A 295 18.58 7.67 -9.49
CA LEU A 295 18.44 7.49 -10.93
C LEU A 295 17.10 8.02 -11.43
N VAL A 296 16.00 7.59 -10.80
CA VAL A 296 14.64 7.93 -11.21
C VAL A 296 14.34 9.41 -10.95
N SER A 297 14.73 9.97 -9.82
CA SER A 297 14.62 11.40 -9.54
C SER A 297 15.37 12.24 -10.57
N LYS A 298 16.57 11.80 -11.00
CA LYS A 298 17.31 12.51 -12.06
C LYS A 298 16.60 12.42 -13.40
N LEU A 299 16.01 11.27 -13.74
CA LEU A 299 15.24 11.09 -14.97
C LEU A 299 14.02 12.00 -15.01
N LEU A 300 13.30 12.14 -13.90
CA LEU A 300 12.16 13.07 -13.77
C LEU A 300 12.60 14.54 -13.88
N ASN A 301 13.66 14.92 -13.17
CA ASN A 301 14.10 16.32 -13.12
C ASN A 301 14.72 16.82 -14.43
N ALA A 302 15.50 15.97 -15.11
CA ALA A 302 16.25 16.34 -16.31
C ALA A 302 15.60 15.86 -17.61
N GLY A 303 14.52 15.07 -17.53
CA GLY A 303 13.90 14.38 -18.68
C GLY A 303 14.78 13.31 -19.34
N SER A 304 16.02 13.14 -18.89
CA SER A 304 16.97 12.17 -19.42
C SER A 304 18.11 11.84 -18.44
N VAL A 305 18.67 10.64 -18.55
CA VAL A 305 19.86 10.19 -17.81
C VAL A 305 20.85 9.51 -18.74
N GLY A 306 22.14 9.71 -18.51
CA GLY A 306 23.20 9.09 -19.30
C GLY A 306 24.37 10.06 -19.55
N PRO A 307 25.26 9.74 -20.50
CA PRO A 307 25.25 8.52 -21.31
C PRO A 307 25.90 7.35 -20.54
N ALA A 308 25.37 6.14 -20.63
CA ALA A 308 25.97 4.93 -20.04
C ALA A 308 25.77 3.71 -20.95
N THR A 309 26.72 2.78 -20.95
CA THR A 309 26.67 1.59 -21.81
C THR A 309 25.47 0.70 -21.48
N ASN A 310 25.23 0.46 -20.19
CA ASN A 310 24.12 -0.40 -19.75
C ASN A 310 22.73 0.15 -20.07
N ILE A 311 22.61 1.46 -20.31
CA ILE A 311 21.32 2.03 -20.71
C ILE A 311 20.86 1.43 -22.06
N GLY A 312 21.80 1.13 -22.95
CA GLY A 312 21.54 0.54 -24.26
C GLY A 312 20.94 -0.87 -24.17
N THR A 313 21.22 -1.60 -23.07
CA THR A 313 20.83 -3.00 -22.92
C THR A 313 19.70 -3.18 -21.92
N ASP A 314 19.73 -2.48 -20.79
CA ASP A 314 18.99 -2.88 -19.61
C ASP A 314 17.51 -2.44 -19.65
N TYR A 315 17.17 -1.43 -20.46
CA TYR A 315 15.85 -0.75 -20.43
C TYR A 315 14.90 -1.11 -21.57
N HIS A 316 15.23 -2.07 -22.44
CA HIS A 316 14.39 -2.39 -23.61
C HIS A 316 12.95 -2.77 -23.23
N LEU A 317 12.76 -3.40 -22.05
CA LEU A 317 11.44 -3.76 -21.56
C LEU A 317 10.57 -2.53 -21.27
N LEU A 318 11.15 -1.48 -20.69
CA LEU A 318 10.44 -0.22 -20.46
C LEU A 318 10.26 0.58 -21.75
N GLU A 319 11.21 0.50 -22.67
CA GLU A 319 11.13 1.14 -23.99
C GLU A 319 10.03 0.53 -24.88
N SER A 320 9.93 -0.79 -24.93
CA SER A 320 8.89 -1.51 -25.68
C SER A 320 7.47 -1.21 -25.21
N HIS A 321 7.30 -0.79 -23.95
CA HIS A 321 6.02 -0.35 -23.38
C HIS A 321 5.84 1.19 -23.42
N GLY A 322 6.78 1.89 -24.06
CA GLY A 322 6.75 3.33 -24.28
C GLY A 322 6.86 4.17 -23.00
N VAL A 323 7.42 3.62 -21.92
CA VAL A 323 7.63 4.36 -20.66
C VAL A 323 8.87 5.25 -20.77
N VAL A 324 9.90 4.75 -21.45
CA VAL A 324 11.19 5.43 -21.69
C VAL A 324 11.61 5.24 -23.15
N ARG A 325 12.66 5.93 -23.58
CA ARG A 325 13.32 5.74 -24.87
C ARG A 325 14.82 5.65 -24.68
N VAL A 326 15.48 4.72 -25.37
CA VAL A 326 16.92 4.57 -25.39
C VAL A 326 17.48 5.26 -26.64
N GLU A 327 18.39 6.21 -26.43
CA GLU A 327 19.10 6.90 -27.51
C GLU A 327 20.56 6.48 -27.51
N GLU A 328 20.91 5.56 -28.39
CA GLU A 328 22.27 5.06 -28.55
C GLU A 328 23.19 6.10 -29.20
N LEU A 329 24.41 6.21 -28.69
CA LEU A 329 25.50 6.98 -29.26
C LEU A 329 26.46 6.04 -30.00
N PRO A 330 27.20 6.54 -31.01
CA PRO A 330 28.16 5.74 -31.78
C PRO A 330 29.28 5.09 -30.94
N ASN A 331 29.49 5.52 -29.70
CA ASN A 331 30.50 4.98 -28.79
C ASN A 331 29.98 3.84 -27.89
N GLY A 332 28.80 3.27 -28.19
CA GLY A 332 28.20 2.19 -27.40
C GLY A 332 27.70 2.63 -26.02
N ARG A 333 27.50 3.94 -25.80
CA ARG A 333 26.79 4.47 -24.63
C ARG A 333 25.41 4.94 -25.08
N ALA A 334 24.43 4.94 -24.20
CA ALA A 334 23.10 5.42 -24.52
C ALA A 334 22.58 6.40 -23.46
N PHE A 335 21.67 7.27 -23.88
CA PHE A 335 20.84 8.08 -22.98
C PHE A 335 19.47 7.40 -22.81
N LEU A 336 18.95 7.47 -21.59
CA LEU A 336 17.60 7.07 -21.25
C LEU A 336 16.75 8.33 -21.21
N LYS A 337 15.76 8.46 -22.06
CA LYS A 337 14.81 9.57 -22.09
C LYS A 337 13.48 9.16 -21.49
N LEU A 338 12.89 10.07 -20.73
CA LEU A 338 11.57 9.92 -20.16
C LEU A 338 10.50 10.15 -21.24
N ILE A 339 9.50 9.26 -21.30
CA ILE A 339 8.36 9.41 -22.23
C ILE A 339 7.05 9.58 -21.45
N LYS A 340 6.77 8.70 -20.49
CA LYS A 340 5.57 8.75 -19.63
C LYS A 340 5.94 9.23 -18.23
N GLU A 341 5.94 10.54 -18.04
CA GLU A 341 6.36 11.17 -16.79
C GLU A 341 5.46 10.78 -15.60
N GLU A 342 4.16 10.66 -15.83
CA GLU A 342 3.17 10.25 -14.82
C GLU A 342 3.45 8.85 -14.25
N ILE A 343 3.81 7.89 -15.11
CA ILE A 343 4.11 6.52 -14.68
C ILE A 343 5.37 6.48 -13.82
N VAL A 344 6.39 7.27 -14.20
CA VAL A 344 7.68 7.29 -13.53
C VAL A 344 7.63 8.10 -12.23
N ARG A 345 6.84 9.19 -12.19
CA ARG A 345 6.66 10.01 -10.99
C ARG A 345 5.98 9.20 -9.90
N ASP A 346 4.85 8.58 -10.20
CA ASP A 346 4.11 7.80 -9.20
C ASP A 346 4.86 6.50 -8.83
N GLY A 347 5.60 5.94 -9.80
CA GLY A 347 6.52 4.82 -9.55
C GLY A 347 7.70 5.17 -8.64
N LEU A 348 8.13 6.43 -8.57
CA LEU A 348 9.17 6.88 -7.64
C LEU A 348 8.70 6.78 -6.19
N ASP A 349 7.46 7.19 -5.89
CA ASP A 349 6.90 7.10 -4.55
C ASP A 349 6.86 5.64 -4.07
N TRP A 350 6.46 4.72 -4.94
CA TRP A 350 6.48 3.28 -4.63
C TRP A 350 7.90 2.77 -4.42
N LEU A 351 8.85 3.23 -5.25
CA LEU A 351 10.25 2.84 -5.17
C LEU A 351 10.90 3.33 -3.87
N GLU A 352 10.61 4.55 -3.43
CA GLU A 352 11.09 5.08 -2.16
C GLU A 352 10.57 4.25 -0.98
N ALA A 353 9.28 3.90 -0.97
CA ALA A 353 8.68 3.01 0.02
C ALA A 353 9.33 1.61 0.01
N SER A 354 9.64 1.08 -1.17
CA SER A 354 10.26 -0.24 -1.35
C SER A 354 11.72 -0.28 -0.86
N VAL A 355 12.48 0.79 -1.10
CA VAL A 355 13.92 0.86 -0.84
C VAL A 355 14.22 1.31 0.60
N GLY A 356 13.31 2.06 1.22
CA GLY A 356 13.50 2.72 2.52
C GLY A 356 13.68 1.82 3.75
N ASN A 357 13.61 0.48 3.65
CA ASN A 357 13.59 -0.38 4.83
C ASN A 357 14.35 -1.73 4.78
N ILE A 358 15.35 -1.94 3.91
CA ILE A 358 16.15 -3.19 3.93
C ILE A 358 17.67 -2.95 3.84
N PRO A 359 18.48 -3.49 4.80
CA PRO A 359 19.95 -3.55 4.70
C PRO A 359 20.39 -4.49 3.56
N GLY A 360 21.42 -4.09 2.84
CA GLY A 360 21.92 -4.78 1.65
C GLY A 360 22.19 -6.28 1.84
N GLY A 361 21.38 -7.11 1.19
CA GLY A 361 21.68 -8.52 0.96
C GLY A 361 22.66 -8.69 -0.19
N ALA A 362 23.86 -9.19 0.10
CA ALA A 362 24.86 -9.57 -0.89
C ALA A 362 24.56 -10.98 -1.41
N SER A 363 24.14 -11.09 -2.68
CA SER A 363 24.10 -12.35 -3.41
C SER A 363 25.13 -12.31 -4.54
N SER A 364 26.09 -13.22 -4.47
CA SER A 364 27.14 -13.42 -5.47
C SER A 364 26.61 -14.24 -6.63
N LEU A 365 26.35 -13.62 -7.79
CA LEU A 365 26.21 -14.31 -9.07
C LEU A 365 26.77 -13.44 -10.21
N LYS A 366 27.53 -14.06 -11.12
CA LYS A 366 28.01 -13.49 -12.39
C LYS A 366 27.08 -13.94 -13.52
N MET A 367 26.29 -13.05 -14.13
CA MET A 367 25.65 -13.27 -15.45
C MET A 367 24.96 -11.97 -15.98
N GLU A 368 24.84 -11.80 -17.30
CA GLU A 368 24.27 -10.59 -17.96
C GLU A 368 22.74 -10.68 -17.97
N ASN A 369 22.08 -9.92 -17.11
CA ASN A 369 20.65 -10.12 -16.79
C ASN A 369 19.80 -8.95 -17.31
N VAL A 370 19.51 -8.95 -18.61
CA VAL A 370 18.63 -7.95 -19.22
C VAL A 370 17.16 -8.39 -19.10
N PRO A 371 16.27 -7.63 -18.41
CA PRO A 371 14.84 -7.94 -18.31
C PRO A 371 14.21 -8.10 -19.69
N GLY A 372 13.73 -9.28 -20.07
CA GLY A 372 13.22 -9.61 -21.40
C GLY A 372 11.70 -9.57 -21.55
N LEU A 373 10.96 -9.97 -20.51
CA LEU A 373 9.50 -10.09 -20.54
C LEU A 373 8.89 -9.74 -19.18
N PHE A 374 7.74 -9.07 -19.20
CA PHE A 374 6.91 -8.85 -18.01
C PHE A 374 5.60 -9.64 -18.11
N VAL A 375 5.23 -10.28 -17.01
CA VAL A 375 3.89 -10.86 -16.83
C VAL A 375 3.14 -9.99 -15.83
N SER A 376 2.07 -9.33 -16.28
CA SER A 376 1.19 -8.51 -15.43
C SER A 376 0.41 -9.36 -14.43
N PRO A 377 -0.15 -8.77 -13.35
CA PRO A 377 -0.98 -9.52 -12.38
C PRO A 377 -2.16 -10.31 -12.98
N GLU A 378 -2.75 -9.83 -14.06
CA GLU A 378 -3.87 -10.45 -14.79
C GLU A 378 -3.35 -11.57 -15.69
N GLY A 379 -2.23 -11.31 -16.38
CA GLY A 379 -1.52 -12.34 -17.13
C GLY A 379 -0.98 -13.45 -16.24
N ASP A 380 -0.68 -13.14 -14.98
CA ASP A 380 -0.27 -14.07 -13.95
C ASP A 380 -1.45 -14.93 -13.49
N ARG A 381 -2.55 -14.29 -13.07
CA ARG A 381 -3.78 -14.97 -12.63
C ARG A 381 -4.39 -15.90 -13.68
N SER A 382 -4.36 -15.50 -14.95
CA SER A 382 -4.89 -16.31 -16.06
C SER A 382 -4.05 -17.55 -16.37
N LYS A 383 -2.77 -17.56 -16.00
CA LYS A 383 -1.86 -18.71 -16.17
C LYS A 383 -1.87 -19.66 -14.97
N LEU A 384 -2.41 -19.23 -13.83
CA LEU A 384 -2.68 -20.12 -12.71
C LEU A 384 -3.88 -21.00 -13.08
N ALA A 385 -3.64 -22.31 -13.20
CA ALA A 385 -4.66 -23.28 -13.58
C ALA A 385 -5.91 -23.14 -12.70
N ASP A 386 -7.09 -23.28 -13.31
CA ASP A 386 -8.37 -23.54 -12.61
C ASP A 386 -8.35 -24.98 -12.12
N ASP A 387 -7.38 -25.27 -11.26
CA ASP A 387 -7.37 -26.56 -10.62
C ASP A 387 -8.48 -26.50 -9.56
N GLY A 388 -9.68 -26.97 -9.92
CA GLY A 388 -10.60 -27.56 -8.94
C GLY A 388 -9.91 -28.67 -8.12
N VAL A 389 -8.73 -29.12 -8.59
CA VAL A 389 -7.76 -29.95 -7.88
C VAL A 389 -6.99 -29.17 -6.80
N SER A 390 -6.85 -27.85 -6.85
CA SER A 390 -6.31 -27.06 -5.74
C SER A 390 -7.31 -26.93 -4.60
N ASP A 391 -8.62 -26.89 -4.88
CA ASP A 391 -9.65 -27.03 -3.85
C ASP A 391 -9.70 -28.45 -3.30
N GLU A 392 -9.61 -29.51 -4.12
CA GLU A 392 -9.52 -30.88 -3.60
C GLU A 392 -8.20 -31.18 -2.89
N ILE A 393 -7.06 -30.65 -3.35
CA ILE A 393 -5.75 -30.81 -2.70
C ILE A 393 -5.68 -29.93 -1.46
N THR A 394 -6.12 -28.67 -1.45
CA THR A 394 -6.17 -27.90 -0.19
C THR A 394 -7.17 -28.51 0.77
N THR A 395 -8.36 -28.90 0.32
CA THR A 395 -9.34 -29.60 1.18
C THR A 395 -8.78 -30.93 1.67
N ALA A 396 -8.12 -31.74 0.83
CA ALA A 396 -7.50 -33.01 1.24
C ALA A 396 -6.26 -32.83 2.12
N THR A 397 -5.43 -31.82 1.86
CA THR A 397 -4.25 -31.48 2.69
C THR A 397 -4.70 -30.93 4.04
N ILE A 398 -5.74 -30.10 4.07
CA ILE A 398 -6.40 -29.62 5.29
C ILE A 398 -7.07 -30.79 6.03
N LEU A 399 -7.68 -31.74 5.32
CA LEU A 399 -8.29 -32.93 5.93
C LEU A 399 -7.24 -33.90 6.50
N GLU A 400 -6.11 -34.08 5.80
CA GLU A 400 -4.95 -34.85 6.24
C GLU A 400 -4.32 -34.20 7.46
N LEU A 401 -4.07 -32.88 7.45
CA LEU A 401 -3.58 -32.11 8.60
C LEU A 401 -4.54 -32.21 9.80
N ARG A 402 -5.86 -32.15 9.57
CA ARG A 402 -6.87 -32.32 10.63
C ARG A 402 -6.84 -33.73 11.22
N LYS A 403 -6.62 -34.76 10.39
CA LYS A 403 -6.43 -36.15 10.86
C LYS A 403 -5.11 -36.32 11.62
N GLU A 404 -4.03 -35.67 11.19
CA GLU A 404 -2.72 -35.71 11.85
C GLU A 404 -2.77 -35.04 13.22
N VAL A 405 -3.41 -33.86 13.32
CA VAL A 405 -3.64 -33.14 14.59
C VAL A 405 -4.56 -33.94 15.51
N GLN A 406 -5.64 -34.55 15.00
CA GLN A 406 -6.50 -35.43 15.80
C GLN A 406 -5.78 -36.71 16.27
N ARG A 407 -4.83 -37.24 15.49
CA ARG A 407 -3.97 -38.37 15.88
C ARG A 407 -2.96 -37.96 16.94
N ALA A 408 -2.35 -36.78 16.84
CA ALA A 408 -1.45 -36.24 17.84
C ALA A 408 -2.15 -36.02 19.19
N VAL A 409 -3.35 -35.43 19.18
CA VAL A 409 -4.18 -35.23 20.37
C VAL A 409 -4.65 -36.56 20.99
N ARG A 410 -4.86 -37.61 20.18
CA ARG A 410 -5.18 -38.96 20.69
C ARG A 410 -3.97 -39.72 21.24
N ASN A 411 -2.77 -39.42 20.77
CA ASN A 411 -1.53 -40.06 21.23
C ASN A 411 -0.91 -39.36 22.46
N GLU A 412 -1.41 -38.18 22.84
CA GLU A 412 -1.01 -37.45 24.06
C GLU A 412 -1.91 -37.70 25.28
N THR A 413 -2.55 -38.87 25.37
CA THR A 413 -3.01 -39.39 26.69
C THR A 413 -2.22 -40.63 27.10
N PRO A 414 -0.98 -40.48 27.60
CA PRO A 414 -0.46 -41.41 28.60
C PRO A 414 -1.07 -41.00 29.95
N PHE A 415 -1.77 -41.93 30.59
CA PHE A 415 -2.44 -41.85 31.91
C PHE A 415 -3.90 -41.35 31.92
N GLY A 416 -4.79 -42.33 32.15
CA GLY A 416 -6.21 -42.08 32.34
C GLY A 416 -7.09 -43.31 32.65
N ARG A 417 -6.53 -44.47 33.03
CA ARG A 417 -7.01 -45.35 34.12
C ARG A 417 -5.98 -46.43 34.41
#